data_AF-A0A224YTL3-F1
#
_entry.id   AF-A0A224YTL3-F1
#
_cell.length_a   1.000
_cell.length_b   1.000
_cell.length_c   1.000
_cell.angle_alpha   90.00
_cell.angle_beta   90.00
_cell.angle_gamma   90.00
#
_symmetry.space_group_name_H-M   'P 1'
#
loop_
_entity.id
_entity.type
_entity.pdbx_description
1 polymer ?
#
loop_
_entity_poly.entity_id
_entity_poly.type
_entity_poly.pdbx_seq_one_letter_code
_entity_poly.pdbx_strand_id
1 'polypeptide(L)'
;MADKKDTQVISFLKDFIAGGVAAAISKTSVAPIERVKLLLQVQHVSKQLTPDKQYKGMIDCFVRIPKEQGFLSFWRGNLANVIRYFPTQALNFAFKDKYKQIFLGGVDKKTQFWRYFAGNLASGGAAGATSLCFVY
;
A
#
# COMPACT_ATOMS: atom_id res chain seq x y z
N MET A 1 -10.19 -36.68 1.23
CA MET A 1 -9.03 -35.81 0.91
C MET A 1 -9.43 -34.52 0.19
N ALA A 2 -10.42 -34.54 -0.72
CA ALA A 2 -10.97 -33.33 -1.37
C ALA A 2 -11.57 -32.30 -0.38
N ASP A 3 -12.39 -32.77 0.56
CA ASP A 3 -13.08 -31.94 1.57
C ASP A 3 -12.14 -31.05 2.43
N LYS A 4 -10.95 -31.56 2.80
CA LYS A 4 -9.93 -30.79 3.52
C LYS A 4 -9.30 -29.69 2.66
N LYS A 5 -9.12 -29.93 1.36
CA LYS A 5 -8.51 -28.97 0.43
C LYS A 5 -9.47 -27.82 0.14
N ASP A 6 -10.76 -28.14 -0.05
CA ASP A 6 -11.81 -27.15 -0.26
C ASP A 6 -12.00 -26.28 1.00
N THR A 7 -11.97 -26.89 2.18
CA THR A 7 -12.00 -26.16 3.46
C THR A 7 -10.83 -25.17 3.61
N GLN A 8 -9.62 -25.56 3.20
CA GLN A 8 -8.44 -24.68 3.24
C GLN A 8 -8.54 -23.51 2.26
N VAL A 9 -9.01 -23.75 1.04
CA VAL A 9 -9.22 -22.69 0.04
C VAL A 9 -10.27 -21.69 0.50
N ILE A 10 -11.38 -22.17 1.08
CA ILE A 10 -12.44 -21.31 1.61
C ILE A 10 -11.94 -20.46 2.79
N SER A 11 -11.17 -21.05 3.71
CA SER A 11 -10.56 -20.30 4.82
C SER A 11 -9.63 -19.20 4.31
N PHE A 12 -8.78 -19.53 3.34
CA PHE A 12 -7.88 -18.57 2.73
C PHE A 12 -8.63 -17.42 2.05
N LEU A 13 -9.68 -17.71 1.28
CA LEU A 13 -10.49 -16.69 0.62
C LEU A 13 -11.17 -15.77 1.64
N LYS A 14 -11.66 -16.32 2.75
CA LYS A 14 -12.24 -15.53 3.84
C LYS A 14 -11.20 -14.57 4.43
N ASP A 15 -10.01 -15.05 4.76
CA ASP A 15 -8.93 -14.21 5.31
C ASP A 15 -8.47 -13.15 4.31
N PHE A 16 -8.38 -13.51 3.03
CA PHE A 16 -8.01 -12.59 1.95
C PHE A 16 -9.03 -11.47 1.79
N ILE A 17 -10.33 -11.79 1.74
CA ILE A 17 -11.42 -10.81 1.63
C ILE A 17 -11.50 -9.96 2.90
N ALA A 18 -11.44 -10.57 4.09
CA ALA A 18 -11.46 -9.86 5.35
C ALA A 18 -10.31 -8.86 5.47
N GLY A 19 -9.10 -9.28 5.09
CA GLY A 19 -7.94 -8.39 5.01
C GLY A 19 -8.14 -7.26 3.99
N GLY A 20 -8.75 -7.54 2.84
CA GLY A 20 -9.07 -6.53 1.83
C GLY A 20 -10.08 -5.50 2.31
N VAL A 21 -11.14 -5.94 2.99
CA VAL A 21 -12.14 -5.04 3.59
C VAL A 21 -11.50 -4.19 4.70
N ALA A 22 -10.70 -4.80 5.58
CA ALA A 22 -9.99 -4.07 6.62
C ALA A 22 -9.04 -3.00 6.04
N ALA A 23 -8.29 -3.35 4.99
CA ALA A 23 -7.42 -2.41 4.28
C ALA A 23 -8.23 -1.29 3.61
N ALA A 24 -9.37 -1.62 2.99
CA ALA A 24 -10.24 -0.64 2.34
C ALA A 24 -10.80 0.38 3.35
N ILE A 25 -11.28 -0.09 4.50
CA ILE A 25 -11.77 0.76 5.58
C ILE A 25 -10.64 1.67 6.08
N SER A 26 -9.49 1.09 6.42
CA SER A 26 -8.33 1.84 6.92
C SER A 26 -7.89 2.94 5.93
N LYS A 27 -7.73 2.60 4.65
CA LYS A 27 -7.37 3.55 3.59
C LYS A 27 -8.41 4.65 3.41
N THR A 28 -9.69 4.30 3.46
CA THR A 28 -10.78 5.27 3.36
C THR A 28 -10.81 6.21 4.55
N SER A 29 -10.55 5.72 5.77
CA SER A 29 -10.48 6.56 6.97
C SER A 29 -9.33 7.57 6.91
N VAL A 30 -8.18 7.19 6.36
CA VAL A 30 -7.00 8.09 6.26
C VAL A 30 -6.92 8.87 4.94
N ALA A 31 -7.79 8.61 3.97
CA ALA A 31 -7.77 9.27 2.67
C ALA A 31 -7.80 10.80 2.74
N PRO A 32 -8.56 11.47 3.63
CA PRO A 32 -8.56 12.93 3.71
C PRO A 32 -7.18 13.51 4.04
N ILE A 33 -6.48 12.95 5.03
CA ILE A 33 -5.14 13.41 5.42
C ILE A 33 -4.07 13.02 4.39
N GLU A 34 -4.20 11.83 3.79
CA GLU A 34 -3.31 11.39 2.71
C GLU A 34 -3.39 12.35 1.52
N ARG A 35 -4.60 12.81 1.16
CA ARG A 35 -4.80 13.79 0.11
C ARG A 35 -4.20 15.15 0.42
N VAL A 36 -4.40 15.66 1.64
CA VAL A 36 -3.79 16.93 2.08
C VAL A 36 -2.26 16.84 1.99
N LYS A 37 -1.68 15.75 2.48
CA LYS A 37 -0.23 15.50 2.38
C LYS A 37 0.23 15.51 0.92
N LEU A 38 -0.44 14.78 0.04
CA LEU A 38 -0.08 14.70 -1.38
C LEU A 38 -0.15 16.07 -2.06
N LEU A 39 -1.22 16.83 -1.82
CA LEU A 39 -1.37 18.19 -2.37
C LEU A 39 -0.22 19.10 -1.93
N LEU A 40 0.12 19.12 -0.64
CA LEU A 40 1.23 19.93 -0.14
C LEU A 40 2.58 19.50 -0.71
N GLN A 41 2.78 18.19 -0.92
CA GLN A 41 4.03 17.64 -1.45
C GLN A 41 4.22 17.94 -2.94
N VAL A 42 3.16 17.90 -3.75
CA VAL A 42 3.27 17.99 -5.22
C VAL A 42 2.78 19.33 -5.80
N GLN A 43 2.23 20.24 -4.99
CA GLN A 43 1.69 21.52 -5.50
C GLN A 43 2.70 22.37 -6.28
N HIS A 44 3.98 22.33 -5.92
CA HIS A 44 5.03 23.12 -6.59
C HIS A 44 5.31 22.67 -8.02
N VAL A 45 5.02 21.41 -8.34
CA VAL A 45 5.19 20.84 -9.68
C VAL A 45 3.86 20.72 -10.44
N SER A 46 2.75 21.08 -9.80
CA SER A 46 1.42 21.02 -10.40
C SER A 46 1.21 22.15 -11.40
N LYS A 47 0.85 21.80 -12.63
CA LYS A 47 0.48 22.79 -13.68
C LYS A 47 -0.89 23.44 -13.45
N GLN A 48 -1.70 22.89 -12.54
CA GLN A 48 -3.07 23.35 -12.26
C GLN A 48 -3.14 24.42 -11.16
N LEU A 49 -2.10 24.53 -10.33
CA LEU A 49 -2.03 25.47 -9.22
C LEU A 49 -1.09 26.60 -9.60
N THR A 50 -1.62 27.82 -9.72
CA THR A 50 -0.78 29.02 -9.81
C THR A 50 -0.04 29.23 -8.49
N PRO A 51 1.17 29.82 -8.48
CA PRO A 51 1.95 30.03 -7.25
C PRO A 51 1.16 30.74 -6.15
N ASP A 52 0.33 31.70 -6.54
CA ASP A 52 -0.60 32.48 -5.72
C ASP A 52 -1.74 31.67 -5.10
N LYS A 53 -2.06 30.48 -5.64
CA LYS A 53 -3.13 29.60 -5.13
C LYS A 53 -2.62 28.40 -4.33
N GLN A 54 -1.32 28.29 -4.13
CA GLN A 54 -0.72 27.24 -3.32
C GLN A 54 -1.28 27.26 -1.88
N TYR A 55 -1.34 26.08 -1.28
CA TYR A 55 -1.82 25.91 0.08
C TYR A 55 -0.71 26.24 1.07
N LYS A 56 -1.07 27.04 2.09
CA LYS A 56 -0.11 27.55 3.08
C LYS A 56 0.28 26.52 4.15
N GLY A 57 -0.46 25.42 4.23
CA GLY A 57 -0.23 24.35 5.20
C GLY A 57 -1.43 23.41 5.31
N MET A 58 -1.37 22.46 6.26
CA MET A 58 -2.40 21.43 6.41
C MET A 58 -3.78 22.02 6.73
N ILE A 59 -3.85 22.95 7.68
CA ILE A 59 -5.14 23.57 8.09
C ILE A 59 -5.75 24.33 6.91
N ASP A 60 -4.93 25.08 6.16
CA ASP A 60 -5.38 25.81 4.96
C ASP A 60 -5.96 24.85 3.91
N CYS A 61 -5.29 23.73 3.64
CA CYS A 61 -5.82 22.67 2.78
C CYS A 61 -7.19 22.15 3.28
N PHE A 62 -7.29 21.76 4.55
CA PHE A 62 -8.53 21.18 5.09
C PHE A 62 -9.72 22.15 5.01
N VAL A 63 -9.49 23.45 5.14
CA VAL A 63 -10.54 24.48 5.05
C VAL A 63 -10.89 24.80 3.60
N ARG A 64 -9.91 24.87 2.71
CA ARG A 64 -10.11 25.30 1.32
C ARG A 64 -10.64 24.20 0.42
N ILE A 65 -10.17 22.96 0.58
CA ILE A 65 -10.56 21.83 -0.28
C ILE A 65 -12.09 21.66 -0.37
N PRO A 66 -12.85 21.63 0.74
CA PRO A 66 -14.31 21.50 0.67
C PRO A 66 -14.99 22.67 -0.03
N LYS A 67 -14.44 23.89 0.10
CA LYS A 67 -14.98 25.11 -0.49
C LYS A 67 -14.70 25.19 -2.00
N GLU A 68 -13.52 24.75 -2.42
CA GLU A 68 -13.08 24.84 -3.81
C GLU A 68 -13.55 23.64 -4.67
N GLN A 69 -13.63 22.44 -4.08
CA GLN A 69 -13.83 21.19 -4.82
C GLN A 69 -14.94 20.30 -4.25
N GLY A 70 -15.58 20.70 -3.16
CA GLY A 70 -16.59 19.92 -2.45
C GLY A 70 -16.00 18.97 -1.40
N PHE A 71 -16.79 18.63 -0.38
CA PHE A 71 -16.35 17.81 0.76
C PHE A 71 -15.90 16.39 0.34
N LEU A 72 -16.63 15.74 -0.58
CA LEU A 72 -16.30 14.39 -1.07
C LEU A 72 -14.97 14.34 -1.82
N SER A 73 -14.42 15.49 -2.24
CA SER A 73 -13.17 15.52 -2.95
C SER A 73 -12.02 14.95 -2.11
N PHE A 74 -12.09 14.95 -0.78
CA PHE A 74 -11.07 14.31 0.10
C PHE A 74 -10.74 12.86 -0.27
N TRP A 75 -11.67 12.12 -0.86
CA TRP A 75 -11.48 10.73 -1.29
C TRP A 75 -11.11 10.57 -2.77
N ARG A 76 -10.83 11.67 -3.48
CA ARG A 76 -10.42 11.61 -4.89
C ARG A 76 -9.10 10.84 -5.01
N GLY A 77 -9.14 9.71 -5.73
CA GLY A 77 -8.01 8.79 -5.88
C GLY A 77 -7.99 7.62 -4.88
N ASN A 78 -8.86 7.60 -3.85
CA ASN A 78 -8.90 6.53 -2.86
C ASN A 78 -9.28 5.16 -3.45
N LEU A 79 -10.07 5.13 -4.53
CA LEU A 79 -10.43 3.88 -5.20
C LEU A 79 -9.19 3.10 -5.66
N ALA A 80 -8.19 3.77 -6.21
CA ALA A 80 -6.93 3.14 -6.61
C ALA A 80 -6.21 2.56 -5.38
N ASN A 81 -6.19 3.28 -4.26
CA ASN A 81 -5.62 2.81 -3.00
C ASN A 81 -6.30 1.54 -2.46
N VAL A 82 -7.62 1.44 -2.59
CA VAL A 82 -8.39 0.25 -2.18
C VAL A 82 -8.13 -0.93 -3.11
N ILE A 83 -8.24 -0.72 -4.44
CA ILE A 83 -8.07 -1.78 -5.43
C ILE A 83 -6.66 -2.35 -5.38
N ARG A 84 -5.63 -1.51 -5.18
CA ARG A 84 -4.22 -1.91 -5.16
C ARG A 84 -3.90 -3.00 -4.12
N TYR A 85 -4.69 -3.11 -3.05
CA TYR A 85 -4.48 -4.14 -2.03
C TYR A 85 -4.55 -5.55 -2.61
N PHE A 86 -5.58 -5.86 -3.41
CA PHE A 86 -5.83 -7.21 -3.92
C PHE A 86 -4.70 -7.78 -4.78
N PRO A 87 -4.23 -7.10 -5.86
CA PRO A 87 -3.11 -7.61 -6.66
C PRO A 87 -1.81 -7.64 -5.86
N THR A 88 -1.56 -6.66 -4.97
CA THR A 88 -0.37 -6.66 -4.12
C THR A 88 -0.35 -7.88 -3.20
N GLN A 89 -1.49 -8.24 -2.60
CA GLN A 89 -1.58 -9.41 -1.72
C GLN A 89 -1.50 -10.72 -2.49
N ALA A 90 -2.07 -10.80 -3.70
CA ALA A 90 -1.90 -11.96 -4.56
C ALA A 90 -0.43 -12.19 -4.93
N LEU A 91 0.31 -11.12 -5.27
CA LEU A 91 1.74 -11.19 -5.58
C LEU A 91 2.59 -11.51 -4.35
N ASN A 92 2.26 -10.92 -3.19
CA ASN A 92 2.89 -11.28 -1.92
C ASN A 92 2.71 -12.78 -1.63
N PHE A 93 1.51 -13.32 -1.82
CA PHE A 93 1.25 -14.74 -1.63
C PHE A 93 2.08 -15.60 -2.59
N ALA A 94 2.16 -15.22 -3.87
CA ALA A 94 2.90 -15.99 -4.88
C ALA A 94 4.43 -15.97 -4.66
N PHE A 95 5.00 -14.83 -4.26
CA PHE A 95 6.44 -14.61 -4.36
C PHE A 95 7.17 -14.39 -3.04
N LYS A 96 6.49 -13.97 -1.97
CA LYS A 96 7.16 -13.57 -0.71
C LYS A 96 7.95 -14.72 -0.09
N ASP A 97 7.37 -15.91 -0.02
CA ASP A 97 8.05 -17.08 0.56
C ASP A 97 9.19 -17.58 -0.33
N LYS A 98 9.04 -17.48 -1.65
CA LYS A 98 10.11 -17.79 -2.61
C LYS A 98 11.29 -16.84 -2.44
N TYR A 99 11.06 -15.53 -2.36
CA TYR A 99 12.14 -14.57 -2.13
C TYR A 99 12.79 -14.76 -0.76
N LYS A 100 12.03 -15.03 0.29
CA LYS A 100 12.61 -15.37 1.60
C LYS A 100 13.48 -16.61 1.51
N GLN A 101 13.04 -17.67 0.84
CA GLN A 101 13.85 -18.88 0.70
C GLN A 101 15.13 -18.63 -0.10
N ILE A 102 15.08 -17.84 -1.17
CA ILE A 102 16.24 -17.50 -2.00
C ILE A 102 17.27 -16.68 -1.20
N PHE A 103 16.83 -15.66 -0.47
CA PHE A 103 17.74 -14.71 0.19
C PHE A 103 18.07 -15.04 1.65
N LEU A 104 17.26 -15.84 2.33
CA LEU A 104 17.41 -16.20 3.75
C LEU A 104 17.49 -17.72 3.99
N GLY A 105 17.43 -18.53 2.93
CA GLY A 105 17.58 -19.99 3.05
C GLY A 105 18.91 -20.36 3.71
N GLY A 106 18.84 -21.06 4.83
CA GLY A 106 20.02 -21.50 5.59
C GLY A 106 20.75 -20.40 6.38
N VAL A 107 20.19 -19.19 6.46
CA VAL A 107 20.78 -18.10 7.26
C VAL A 107 20.22 -18.15 8.69
N ASP A 108 21.10 -18.36 9.67
CA ASP A 108 20.72 -18.32 11.07
C ASP A 108 20.73 -16.88 11.60
N LYS A 109 19.56 -16.43 12.05
CA LYS A 109 19.34 -15.08 12.59
C LYS A 109 20.22 -14.77 13.81
N LYS A 110 20.54 -15.76 14.64
CA LYS A 110 21.24 -15.56 15.92
C LYS A 110 22.75 -15.45 15.74
N THR A 111 23.32 -16.15 14.77
CA THR A 111 24.77 -16.22 14.55
C THR A 111 25.22 -15.31 13.40
N GLN A 112 24.35 -15.01 12.43
CA GLN A 112 24.70 -14.29 11.21
C GLN A 112 23.86 -13.02 11.01
N PHE A 113 23.89 -12.10 11.99
CA PHE A 113 23.08 -10.87 11.99
C PHE A 113 23.17 -10.09 10.66
N TRP A 114 24.37 -9.74 10.19
CA TRP A 114 24.54 -8.91 8.99
C TRP A 114 24.07 -9.60 7.71
N ARG A 115 24.26 -10.93 7.62
CA ARG A 115 23.80 -11.72 6.48
C ARG A 115 22.28 -11.85 6.48
N TYR A 116 21.69 -12.04 7.65
CA TYR A 116 20.24 -12.02 7.83
C TYR A 116 19.65 -10.63 7.50
N PHE A 117 20.28 -9.55 7.96
CA PHE A 117 19.85 -8.19 7.68
C PHE A 117 19.88 -7.88 6.18
N ALA A 118 21.00 -8.15 5.51
CA ALA A 118 21.13 -7.97 4.07
C ALA A 118 20.15 -8.85 3.29
N GLY A 119 19.96 -10.11 3.70
CA GLY A 119 19.00 -11.01 3.07
C GLY A 119 17.55 -10.56 3.24
N ASN A 120 17.17 -9.97 4.37
CA ASN A 120 15.83 -9.41 4.56
C ASN A 120 15.61 -8.16 3.72
N LEU A 121 16.61 -7.28 3.60
CA LEU A 121 16.55 -6.13 2.70
C LEU A 121 16.40 -6.57 1.25
N ALA A 122 17.21 -7.53 0.79
CA ALA A 122 17.12 -8.07 -0.57
C ALA A 122 15.78 -8.75 -0.83
N SER A 123 15.30 -9.57 0.12
CA SER A 123 14.00 -10.24 0.03
C SER A 123 12.83 -9.24 -0.05
N GLY A 124 12.82 -8.23 0.83
CA GLY A 124 11.80 -7.19 0.83
C GLY A 124 11.86 -6.31 -0.41
N GLY A 125 13.06 -5.93 -0.84
CA GLY A 125 13.29 -5.14 -2.05
C GLY A 125 12.85 -5.87 -3.31
N ALA A 126 13.21 -7.14 -3.48
CA ALA A 126 12.81 -7.95 -4.63
C ALA A 126 11.29 -8.18 -4.66
N ALA A 127 10.67 -8.53 -3.53
CA ALA A 127 9.22 -8.69 -3.45
C ALA A 127 8.47 -7.37 -3.73
N GLY A 128 9.01 -6.26 -3.24
CA GLY A 128 8.50 -4.91 -3.50
C GLY A 128 8.59 -4.53 -4.98
N ALA A 129 9.76 -4.70 -5.59
CA ALA A 129 9.98 -4.42 -7.02
C ALA A 129 9.06 -5.27 -7.91
N THR A 130 8.94 -6.56 -7.66
CA THR A 130 8.02 -7.44 -8.39
C THR A 130 6.58 -6.98 -8.24
N SER A 131 6.14 -6.60 -7.04
CA SER A 131 4.79 -6.07 -6.83
C SER A 131 4.57 -4.78 -7.64
N LEU A 132 5.54 -3.87 -7.60
CA LEU A 132 5.48 -2.59 -8.31
C LEU A 132 5.42 -2.75 -9.83
N CYS A 133 6.05 -3.77 -10.42
CA CYS A 133 5.93 -4.05 -11.86
C CYS A 133 4.49 -4.28 -12.35
N PHE A 134 3.56 -4.64 -11.46
CA PHE A 134 2.16 -4.88 -11.81
C PHE A 134 1.20 -3.80 -11.30
N VAL A 135 1.57 -3.01 -10.29
CA VAL A 135 0.64 -2.11 -9.58
C VAL A 135 1.04 -0.64 -9.59
N TYR A 136 2.18 -0.29 -10.21
CA TYR A 136 2.65 1.08 -10.40
C TYR A 136 2.16 1.63 -11.75
#